data_AF-A0A846XQT4-F1
#
_entry.id   AF-A0A846XQT4-F1
#
_cell.length_a   1.000
_cell.length_b   1.000
_cell.length_c   1.000
_cell.angle_alpha   90.00
_cell.angle_beta   90.00
_cell.angle_gamma   90.00
#
_symmetry.space_group_name_H-M   'P 1'
#
loop_
_entity.id
_entity.type
_entity.pdbx_description
1 polymer ?
#
loop_
_entity_poly.entity_id
_entity_poly.type
_entity_poly.pdbx_seq_one_letter_code
_entity_poly.pdbx_strand_id
1 'polypeptide(L)'
;MALPSAQRGAEPLAQKGTAGPLPNSDLLVRAARGHRVVGGQLLWYARDLAVLHERRLVGRGGSIVTDPDRLVEIERRRMELVLAIDDWVGRNVPQHRLGVTLHTETVGAIIDRLAESAVRAHHALMTLEAGDELLHGAWHHLAELADAYDALVGDVLAGRRRLPEW
;
A
#
# COMPACT_ATOMS: atom_id res chain seq x y z
N MET A 1 -34.70 46.40 -5.88
CA MET A 1 -33.28 45.99 -5.94
C MET A 1 -33.18 44.67 -5.20
N ALA A 2 -33.23 43.56 -5.93
CA ALA A 2 -33.16 42.21 -5.39
C ALA A 2 -31.70 41.73 -5.43
N LEU A 3 -31.17 41.31 -4.28
CA LEU A 3 -29.87 40.64 -4.20
C LEU A 3 -30.10 39.13 -4.40
N PRO A 4 -29.39 38.46 -5.34
CA PRO A 4 -29.50 37.02 -5.48
C PRO A 4 -28.68 36.29 -4.42
N SER A 5 -29.32 35.32 -3.79
CA SER A 5 -28.77 34.33 -2.89
C SER A 5 -27.64 33.54 -3.57
N ALA A 6 -26.40 33.74 -3.14
CA ALA A 6 -25.28 32.89 -3.55
C ALA A 6 -25.31 31.59 -2.73
N GLN A 7 -26.05 30.61 -3.22
CA GLN A 7 -25.98 29.22 -2.78
C GLN A 7 -24.62 28.66 -3.20
N ARG A 8 -23.61 28.77 -2.32
CA ARG A 8 -22.41 27.93 -2.42
C ARG A 8 -22.77 26.53 -1.94
N GLY A 9 -23.25 25.71 -2.86
CA GLY A 9 -23.18 24.26 -2.71
C GLY A 9 -21.70 23.87 -2.65
N ALA A 10 -21.15 23.81 -1.44
CA ALA A 10 -19.98 23.01 -1.19
C ALA A 10 -20.46 21.55 -1.21
N GLU A 11 -20.40 20.91 -2.38
CA GLU A 11 -20.38 19.45 -2.42
C GLU A 11 -19.23 19.01 -1.51
N PRO A 12 -19.49 18.22 -0.45
CA PRO A 12 -18.41 17.58 0.26
C PRO A 12 -17.76 16.67 -0.78
N LEU A 13 -16.52 16.98 -1.18
CA LEU A 13 -15.65 16.06 -1.88
C LEU A 13 -15.79 14.73 -1.16
N ALA A 14 -16.49 13.80 -1.81
CA ALA A 14 -16.81 12.51 -1.23
C ALA A 14 -15.51 11.96 -0.65
N GLN A 15 -15.47 11.80 0.68
CA GLN A 15 -14.37 11.13 1.35
C GLN A 15 -14.37 9.71 0.79
N LYS A 16 -13.61 9.51 -0.28
CA LYS A 16 -13.21 8.22 -0.87
C LYS A 16 -12.27 7.46 0.09
N GLY A 17 -12.47 7.62 1.39
CA GLY A 17 -11.58 7.19 2.47
C GLY A 17 -12.14 6.05 3.31
N THR A 18 -13.42 5.71 3.20
CA THR A 18 -14.00 4.60 3.99
C THR A 18 -15.11 3.89 3.20
N ALA A 19 -14.73 3.01 2.29
CA ALA A 19 -15.67 2.08 1.65
C ALA A 19 -15.20 0.63 1.80
N GLY A 20 -14.87 0.24 3.04
CA GLY A 20 -14.51 -1.12 3.41
C GLY A 20 -13.53 -1.18 4.59
N PRO A 21 -13.36 -2.36 5.22
CA PRO A 21 -12.30 -2.60 6.21
C PRO A 21 -10.88 -2.43 5.65
N LEU A 22 -10.71 -2.59 4.33
CA LEU A 22 -9.42 -2.43 3.66
C LEU A 22 -9.20 -0.97 3.21
N PRO A 23 -8.01 -0.38 3.43
CA PRO A 23 -7.65 0.93 2.88
C PRO A 23 -7.52 0.86 1.36
N ASN A 24 -7.57 2.02 0.70
CA ASN A 24 -7.23 2.12 -0.73
C ASN A 24 -5.70 2.22 -0.93
N SER A 25 -5.25 2.04 -2.16
CA SER A 25 -3.84 2.15 -2.54
C SER A 25 -3.22 3.52 -2.18
N ASP A 26 -3.93 4.63 -2.41
CA ASP A 26 -3.45 5.99 -2.11
C ASP A 26 -3.09 6.17 -0.63
N LEU A 27 -3.91 5.66 0.29
CA LEU A 27 -3.63 5.70 1.72
C LEU A 27 -2.42 4.85 2.09
N LEU A 28 -2.24 3.69 1.46
CA LEU A 28 -1.06 2.83 1.67
C LEU A 28 0.22 3.50 1.15
N VAL A 29 0.19 4.09 -0.05
CA VAL A 29 1.33 4.80 -0.63
C VAL A 29 1.68 6.04 0.20
N ARG A 30 0.67 6.79 0.68
CA ARG A 30 0.88 7.90 1.63
C ARG A 30 1.50 7.43 2.94
N ALA A 31 1.01 6.32 3.51
CA ALA A 31 1.54 5.73 4.74
C ALA A 31 3.00 5.29 4.56
N ALA A 32 3.31 4.63 3.45
CA ALA A 32 4.66 4.18 3.09
C ALA A 32 5.64 5.35 3.00
N ARG A 33 5.18 6.51 2.49
CA ARG A 33 5.97 7.75 2.43
C ARG A 33 6.18 8.43 3.80
N GLY A 34 5.54 7.93 4.86
CA GLY A 34 5.60 8.52 6.20
C GLY A 34 4.69 9.73 6.39
N HIS A 35 3.74 9.99 5.47
CA HIS A 35 2.70 10.98 5.72
C HIS A 35 1.83 10.56 6.90
N ARG A 36 1.40 11.55 7.69
CA ARG A 36 0.46 11.31 8.79
C ARG A 36 -0.90 10.95 8.20
N VAL A 37 -1.13 9.66 8.04
CA VAL A 37 -2.44 9.10 7.72
C VAL A 37 -3.14 8.77 9.03
N VAL A 38 -4.37 9.28 9.19
CA VAL A 38 -5.25 8.84 10.26
C VAL A 38 -5.91 7.56 9.75
N GLY A 39 -5.60 6.41 10.34
CA GLY A 39 -6.22 5.16 9.89
C GLY A 39 -5.78 3.92 10.64
N GLY A 40 -6.40 2.80 10.24
CA GLY A 40 -6.35 1.50 10.91
C GLY A 40 -4.98 0.80 10.86
N GLN A 41 -4.90 -0.32 11.56
CA GLN A 41 -3.68 -1.10 11.81
C GLN A 41 -2.88 -1.43 10.53
N LEU A 42 -3.54 -1.61 9.39
CA LEU A 42 -2.90 -1.86 8.09
C LEU A 42 -1.99 -0.72 7.61
N LEU A 43 -2.35 0.55 7.87
CA LEU A 43 -1.53 1.69 7.45
C LEU A 43 -0.22 1.75 8.25
N TRP A 44 -0.26 1.34 9.52
CA TRP A 44 0.93 1.21 10.35
C TRP A 44 1.86 0.12 9.83
N TYR A 45 1.31 -1.04 9.46
CA TYR A 45 2.10 -2.13 8.88
C TYR A 45 2.70 -1.73 7.52
N ALA A 46 1.95 -1.06 6.65
CA ALA A 46 2.47 -0.57 5.37
C ALA A 46 3.64 0.43 5.55
N ARG A 47 3.53 1.32 6.55
CA ARG A 47 4.62 2.22 6.92
C ARG A 47 5.85 1.46 7.43
N ASP A 48 5.67 0.49 8.32
CA ASP A 48 6.78 -0.29 8.87
C ASP A 48 7.48 -1.13 7.79
N LEU A 49 6.72 -1.70 6.85
CA LEU A 49 7.25 -2.37 5.66
C LEU A 49 8.09 -1.41 4.81
N ALA A 50 7.60 -0.20 4.56
CA ALA A 50 8.37 0.81 3.82
C ALA A 50 9.68 1.16 4.53
N VAL A 51 9.68 1.32 5.86
CA VAL A 51 10.91 1.58 6.63
C VAL A 51 11.92 0.43 6.52
N LEU A 52 11.45 -0.83 6.48
CA LEU A 52 12.33 -1.99 6.27
C LEU A 52 12.92 -2.00 4.85
N HIS A 53 12.10 -1.70 3.84
CA HIS A 53 12.53 -1.59 2.45
C HIS A 53 13.52 -0.44 2.24
N GLU A 54 13.32 0.72 2.89
CA GLU A 54 14.28 1.83 2.86
C GLU A 54 15.64 1.41 3.44
N ARG A 55 15.65 0.70 4.58
CA ARG A 55 16.89 0.21 5.19
C ARG A 55 17.62 -0.77 4.27
N ARG A 56 16.87 -1.63 3.58
CA ARG A 56 17.41 -2.66 2.68
C ARG A 56 17.91 -2.10 1.35
N LEU A 57 17.13 -1.22 0.71
CA LEU A 57 17.37 -0.81 -0.68
C LEU A 57 18.15 0.51 -0.80
N VAL A 58 17.93 1.44 0.11
CA VAL A 58 18.45 2.81 0.00
C VAL A 58 19.55 3.06 1.03
N GLY A 59 19.43 2.43 2.21
CA GLY A 59 20.31 2.69 3.33
C GLY A 59 19.96 4.01 4.01
N ARG A 60 19.83 4.00 5.34
CA ARG A 60 19.51 5.22 6.09
C ARG A 60 20.77 6.10 6.14
N GLY A 61 20.75 7.23 5.44
CA GLY A 61 21.90 8.16 5.39
C GLY A 61 23.02 7.75 4.44
N GLY A 62 22.71 6.98 3.39
CA GLY A 62 23.67 6.64 2.32
C GLY A 62 24.52 5.39 2.55
N SER A 63 24.23 4.61 3.61
CA SER A 63 24.87 3.31 3.85
C SER A 63 23.83 2.19 3.77
N ILE A 64 23.89 1.42 2.68
CA ILE A 64 23.06 0.23 2.47
C ILE A 64 23.50 -0.85 3.45
N VAL A 65 22.54 -1.58 4.03
CA VAL A 65 22.83 -2.73 4.88
C VAL A 65 23.45 -3.84 4.02
N THR A 66 24.74 -4.09 4.18
CA THR A 66 25.47 -5.17 3.51
C THR A 66 25.77 -6.36 4.42
N ASP A 67 25.59 -6.18 5.74
CA ASP A 67 25.77 -7.23 6.73
C ASP A 67 24.69 -8.33 6.58
N PRO A 68 25.07 -9.58 6.29
CA PRO A 68 24.13 -10.68 6.08
C PRO A 68 23.18 -10.92 7.25
N ASP A 69 23.66 -10.81 8.49
CA ASP A 69 22.84 -11.07 9.68
C ASP A 69 21.72 -10.04 9.82
N ARG A 70 22.03 -8.77 9.54
CA ARG A 70 21.04 -7.69 9.51
C ARG A 70 20.05 -7.81 8.35
N LEU A 71 20.50 -8.28 7.18
CA LEU A 71 19.59 -8.56 6.07
C LEU A 71 18.60 -9.66 6.43
N VAL A 72 19.06 -10.73 7.08
CA VAL A 72 18.18 -11.80 7.56
C VAL A 72 17.19 -11.29 8.61
N GLU A 73 17.61 -10.40 9.51
CA GLU A 73 16.70 -9.76 10.48
C GLU A 73 15.62 -8.92 9.79
N ILE A 74 16.00 -8.12 8.78
CA ILE A 74 15.06 -7.33 7.99
C ILE A 74 14.05 -8.23 7.29
N GLU A 75 14.49 -9.31 6.63
CA GLU A 75 13.60 -10.24 5.94
C GLU A 75 12.66 -10.97 6.89
N ARG A 76 13.14 -11.37 8.08
CA ARG A 76 12.30 -11.96 9.13
C ARG A 76 11.22 -10.98 9.56
N ARG A 77 11.60 -9.74 9.87
CA ARG A 77 10.66 -8.73 10.33
C ARG A 77 9.64 -8.36 9.26
N ARG A 78 10.07 -8.31 7.99
CA ARG A 78 9.19 -8.12 6.84
C ARG A 78 8.15 -9.24 6.76
N MET A 79 8.57 -10.50 6.86
CA MET A 79 7.65 -11.64 6.84
C MET A 79 6.67 -11.64 8.02
N GLU A 80 7.12 -11.28 9.23
CA GLU A 80 6.24 -11.12 10.39
C GLU A 80 5.14 -10.08 10.16
N LEU A 81 5.47 -8.96 9.52
CA LEU A 81 4.50 -7.92 9.17
C LEU A 81 3.53 -8.38 8.09
N VAL A 82 4.02 -9.10 7.07
CA VAL A 82 3.17 -9.71 6.04
C VAL A 82 2.16 -10.64 6.69
N LEU A 83 2.60 -11.56 7.54
CA LEU A 83 1.73 -12.50 8.26
C LEU A 83 0.75 -11.78 9.20
N ALA A 84 1.16 -10.68 9.85
CA ALA A 84 0.27 -9.89 10.70
C ALA A 84 -0.81 -9.13 9.92
N ILE A 85 -0.48 -8.62 8.72
CA ILE A 85 -1.45 -8.04 7.80
C ILE A 85 -2.46 -9.10 7.38
N ASP A 86 -1.93 -10.24 6.97
CA ASP A 86 -2.66 -11.39 6.50
C ASP A 86 -3.66 -11.89 7.56
N ASP A 87 -3.21 -12.15 8.79
CA ASP A 87 -4.07 -12.48 9.93
C ASP A 87 -5.11 -11.38 10.23
N TRP A 88 -4.73 -10.11 10.17
CA TRP A 88 -5.69 -9.01 10.33
C TRP A 88 -6.77 -9.05 9.25
N VAL A 89 -6.40 -9.30 7.99
CA VAL A 89 -7.34 -9.41 6.86
C VAL A 89 -8.28 -10.59 7.04
N GLY A 90 -7.77 -11.75 7.45
CA GLY A 90 -8.59 -12.93 7.74
C GLY A 90 -9.63 -12.69 8.84
N ARG A 91 -9.29 -11.89 9.86
CA ARG A 91 -10.18 -11.56 10.98
C ARG A 91 -11.18 -10.44 10.68
N ASN A 92 -10.85 -9.50 9.81
CA ASN A 92 -11.63 -8.26 9.61
C ASN A 92 -12.36 -8.18 8.25
N VAL A 93 -12.00 -9.01 7.28
CA VAL A 93 -12.59 -8.99 5.94
C VAL A 93 -13.53 -10.19 5.77
N PRO A 94 -14.82 -9.97 5.49
CA PRO A 94 -15.77 -11.07 5.26
C PRO A 94 -15.33 -11.95 4.09
N GLN A 95 -14.94 -13.20 4.39
CA GLN A 95 -14.65 -14.20 3.36
C GLN A 95 -15.98 -14.72 2.80
N HIS A 96 -16.33 -14.31 1.59
CA HIS A 96 -17.53 -14.81 0.93
C HIS A 96 -17.30 -16.26 0.49
N ARG A 97 -18.04 -17.20 1.11
CA ARG A 97 -17.95 -18.66 0.84
C ARG A 97 -18.24 -19.06 -0.62
N LEU A 98 -18.66 -18.13 -1.46
CA LEU A 98 -19.03 -18.32 -2.87
C LEU A 98 -17.96 -17.80 -3.86
N GLY A 99 -16.81 -17.32 -3.37
CA GLY A 99 -15.73 -16.85 -4.24
C GLY A 99 -15.21 -17.96 -5.16
N VAL A 100 -15.37 -17.78 -6.48
CA VAL A 100 -15.07 -18.78 -7.51
C VAL A 100 -13.57 -18.85 -7.86
N THR A 101 -12.82 -17.79 -7.53
CA THR A 101 -11.39 -17.69 -7.81
C THR A 101 -10.58 -17.55 -6.52
N LEU A 102 -9.66 -18.48 -6.29
CA LEU A 102 -8.67 -18.41 -5.22
C LEU A 102 -7.50 -17.56 -5.72
N HIS A 103 -7.17 -16.49 -4.99
CA HIS A 103 -5.94 -15.77 -5.31
C HIS A 103 -4.72 -16.60 -4.88
N THR A 104 -3.71 -16.70 -5.73
CA THR A 104 -2.43 -17.34 -5.42
C THR A 104 -1.54 -16.52 -4.49
N GLU A 105 -1.90 -15.26 -4.24
CA GLU A 105 -1.10 -14.31 -3.47
C GLU A 105 -1.94 -13.68 -2.36
N THR A 106 -1.26 -13.33 -1.27
CA THR A 106 -1.88 -12.80 -0.06
C THR A 106 -2.02 -11.28 -0.13
N VAL A 107 -2.96 -10.70 0.63
CA VAL A 107 -3.08 -9.23 0.70
C VAL A 107 -1.81 -8.62 1.31
N GLY A 108 -1.23 -9.29 2.32
CA GLY A 108 0.05 -8.92 2.92
C GLY A 108 1.19 -8.88 1.90
N ALA A 109 1.28 -9.89 1.02
CA ALA A 109 2.30 -9.92 -0.03
C ALA A 109 2.14 -8.80 -1.06
N ILE A 110 0.90 -8.43 -1.40
CA ILE A 110 0.65 -7.30 -2.30
C ILE A 110 1.01 -5.97 -1.62
N ILE A 111 0.63 -5.78 -0.35
CA ILE A 111 0.98 -4.57 0.42
C ILE A 111 2.50 -4.45 0.59
N ASP A 112 3.21 -5.56 0.81
CA ASP A 112 4.67 -5.60 0.88
C ASP A 112 5.33 -5.14 -0.43
N ARG A 113 4.89 -5.67 -1.58
CA ARG A 113 5.38 -5.22 -2.89
C ARG A 113 5.02 -3.77 -3.19
N LEU A 114 3.83 -3.32 -2.78
CA LEU A 114 3.42 -1.93 -2.94
C LEU A 114 4.33 -1.00 -2.12
N ALA A 115 4.66 -1.38 -0.88
CA ALA A 115 5.60 -0.64 -0.03
C ALA A 115 7.01 -0.61 -0.63
N GLU A 116 7.51 -1.74 -1.13
CA GLU A 116 8.81 -1.83 -1.82
C GLU A 116 8.87 -0.94 -3.06
N SER A 117 7.85 -1.03 -3.92
CA SER A 117 7.74 -0.23 -5.15
C SER A 117 7.63 1.26 -4.85
N ALA A 118 6.86 1.63 -3.81
CA ALA A 118 6.79 3.00 -3.34
C ALA A 118 8.18 3.51 -2.94
N VAL A 119 8.93 2.78 -2.11
CA VAL A 119 10.29 3.17 -1.72
C VAL A 119 11.19 3.36 -2.93
N ARG A 120 11.14 2.45 -3.92
CA ARG A 120 11.91 2.57 -5.16
C ARG A 120 11.55 3.80 -5.98
N ALA A 121 10.27 4.06 -6.20
CA ALA A 121 9.81 5.21 -6.98
C ALA A 121 10.19 6.54 -6.32
N HIS A 122 10.06 6.63 -4.99
CA HIS A 122 10.48 7.82 -4.25
C HIS A 122 11.99 8.00 -4.26
N HIS A 123 12.76 6.92 -4.09
CA HIS A 123 14.22 7.00 -4.20
C HIS A 123 14.65 7.47 -5.59
N ALA A 124 14.10 6.86 -6.65
CA ALA A 124 14.36 7.26 -8.03
C ALA A 124 14.07 8.75 -8.25
N LEU A 125 12.98 9.29 -7.69
CA LEU A 125 12.64 10.71 -7.78
C LEU A 125 13.70 11.63 -7.13
N MET A 126 14.38 11.15 -6.10
CA MET A 126 15.41 11.93 -5.40
C MET A 126 16.81 11.79 -6.02
N THR A 127 17.07 10.72 -6.77
CA THR A 127 18.42 10.39 -7.27
C THR A 127 18.60 10.50 -8.77
N LEU A 128 17.52 10.44 -9.54
CA LEU A 128 17.56 10.43 -11.01
C LEU A 128 17.02 11.74 -11.61
N GLU A 129 17.36 11.99 -12.87
CA GLU A 129 16.82 13.13 -13.61
C GLU A 129 15.37 12.88 -14.04
N ALA A 130 14.59 13.95 -14.21
CA ALA A 130 13.16 13.87 -14.53
C ALA A 130 12.84 13.17 -15.86
N GLY A 131 13.80 13.10 -16.79
CA GLY A 131 13.66 12.43 -18.09
C GLY A 131 14.17 11.00 -18.12
N ASP A 132 14.63 10.45 -16.99
CA ASP A 132 15.19 9.10 -16.94
C ASP A 132 14.11 8.03 -17.11
N GLU A 133 14.32 7.09 -18.03
CA GLU A 133 13.43 5.95 -18.25
C GLU A 133 13.29 5.07 -16.99
N LEU A 134 14.32 5.00 -16.15
CA LEU A 134 14.30 4.26 -14.89
C LEU A 134 13.37 4.91 -13.86
N LEU A 135 13.33 6.24 -13.82
CA LEU A 135 12.36 6.97 -13.01
C LEU A 135 10.95 6.66 -13.49
N HIS A 136 10.70 6.78 -14.79
CA HIS A 136 9.39 6.51 -15.38
C HIS A 136 8.94 5.06 -15.12
N GLY A 137 9.83 4.09 -15.30
CA GLY A 137 9.57 2.68 -15.04
C GLY A 137 9.21 2.40 -13.57
N ALA A 138 9.90 3.03 -12.62
CA ALA A 138 9.61 2.86 -11.19
C ALA A 138 8.21 3.41 -10.83
N TRP A 139 7.84 4.57 -11.36
CA TRP A 139 6.50 5.15 -11.14
C TRP A 139 5.40 4.37 -11.85
N HIS A 140 5.65 3.90 -13.07
CA HIS A 140 4.72 3.04 -13.80
C HIS A 140 4.47 1.73 -13.04
N HIS A 141 5.53 1.08 -12.53
CA HIS A 141 5.39 -0.14 -11.74
C HIS A 141 4.60 0.08 -10.44
N LEU A 142 4.80 1.22 -9.77
CA LEU A 142 4.00 1.58 -8.59
C LEU A 142 2.52 1.77 -8.93
N ALA A 143 2.20 2.42 -10.05
CA ALA A 143 0.82 2.60 -10.50
C ALA A 143 0.13 1.26 -10.80
N GLU A 144 0.80 0.36 -11.53
CA GLU A 144 0.28 -0.97 -11.82
C GLU A 144 -0.03 -1.78 -10.55
N LEU A 145 0.85 -1.72 -9.56
CA LEU A 145 0.62 -2.39 -8.27
C LEU A 145 -0.53 -1.75 -7.48
N ALA A 146 -0.67 -0.43 -7.53
CA ALA A 146 -1.76 0.29 -6.87
C ALA A 146 -3.11 -0.07 -7.50
N ASP A 147 -3.20 -0.09 -8.83
CA ASP A 147 -4.41 -0.45 -9.57
C ASP A 147 -4.77 -1.92 -9.35
N ALA A 148 -3.79 -2.83 -9.37
CA ALA A 148 -4.00 -4.24 -9.06
C ALA A 148 -4.52 -4.46 -7.63
N TYR A 149 -4.00 -3.70 -6.66
CA TYR A 149 -4.47 -3.75 -5.28
C TYR A 149 -5.91 -3.25 -5.15
N ASP A 150 -6.25 -2.10 -5.75
CA ASP A 150 -7.60 -1.54 -5.66
C ASP A 150 -8.64 -2.43 -6.36
N ALA A 151 -8.26 -3.04 -7.50
CA ALA A 151 -9.08 -4.04 -8.18
C ALA A 151 -9.30 -5.28 -7.30
N LEU A 152 -8.26 -5.77 -6.63
CA LEU A 152 -8.36 -6.87 -5.68
C LEU A 152 -9.30 -6.54 -4.52
N VAL A 153 -9.12 -5.39 -3.87
CA VAL A 153 -9.98 -4.95 -2.76
C VAL A 153 -11.43 -4.87 -3.23
N GLY A 154 -11.67 -4.31 -4.42
CA GLY A 154 -13.01 -4.26 -5.02
C GLY A 154 -13.62 -5.65 -5.25
N ASP A 155 -12.84 -6.61 -5.74
CA ASP A 155 -13.28 -7.99 -5.96
C ASP A 155 -13.56 -8.74 -4.66
N VAL A 156 -12.74 -8.54 -3.62
CA VAL A 156 -12.92 -9.17 -2.30
C VAL A 156 -14.14 -8.61 -1.59
N LEU A 157 -14.32 -7.28 -1.59
CA LEU A 157 -15.48 -6.63 -0.96
C LEU A 157 -16.79 -6.98 -1.69
N ALA A 158 -16.74 -7.20 -3.00
CA ALA A 158 -17.89 -7.66 -3.78
C ALA A 158 -18.14 -9.18 -3.67
N GLY A 159 -17.31 -9.91 -2.91
CA GLY A 159 -17.43 -11.37 -2.75
C GLY A 159 -17.11 -12.19 -3.99
N ARG A 160 -16.48 -11.58 -5.00
CA ARG A 160 -16.12 -12.24 -6.27
C ARG A 160 -14.83 -13.06 -6.16
N ARG A 161 -13.95 -12.73 -5.20
CA ARG A 161 -12.65 -13.39 -5.00
C ARG A 161 -12.46 -13.80 -3.55
N ARG A 162 -11.91 -15.00 -3.33
CA ARG A 162 -11.53 -15.50 -2.00
C ARG A 162 -10.02 -15.32 -1.80
N LEU A 163 -9.64 -14.88 -0.62
CA LEU A 163 -8.24 -14.80 -0.20
C LEU A 163 -7.78 -16.16 0.32
N PRO A 164 -6.51 -16.55 0.13
CA PRO A 164 -5.97 -17.74 0.76
C PRO A 164 -6.10 -17.63 2.28
N GLU A 165 -6.58 -18.69 2.93
CA GLU A 165 -6.55 -18.85 4.39
C GLU A 165 -5.22 -19.51 4.76
N TRP A 166 -4.48 -18.96 5.72
CA TRP A 166 -3.27 -19.58 6.29
C TRP A 166 -3.60 -20.35 7.56
#